data_AF-A0AB33BB31-F1
#
_entry.id   AF-A0AB33BB31-F1
#
_cell.length_a   1.000
_cell.length_b   1.000
_cell.length_c   1.000
_cell.angle_alpha   90.00
_cell.angle_beta   90.00
_cell.angle_gamma   90.00
#
_symmetry.space_group_name_H-M   'P 1'
#
loop_
_entity.id
_entity.type
_entity.pdbx_description
1 polymer ?
#
loop_
_entity_poly.entity_id
_entity_poly.type
_entity_poly.pdbx_seq_one_letter_code
_entity_poly.pdbx_strand_id
1 'polypeptide(L)'
;MKELDIHSVTVNKWKAASASKTKVEQRPNLLKQDFSTTGLNQKWTADMTYIQTKRNGWCYLSTIMDLHSRRIIGYSFSKKMATDLVLKALESAVKN
;
A
#
# COMPACT_ATOMS: atom_id res chain seq x y z
N MET A 1 -10.94 33.99 -3.39
CA MET A 1 -11.24 32.62 -3.85
C MET A 1 -12.14 31.86 -2.89
N LYS A 2 -11.82 31.77 -1.58
CA LYS A 2 -12.67 31.09 -0.57
C LYS A 2 -13.99 31.82 -0.26
N GLU A 3 -13.96 33.15 -0.27
CA GLU A 3 -15.12 34.01 0.02
C GLU A 3 -16.16 34.05 -1.11
N LEU A 4 -15.74 33.71 -2.33
CA LEU A 4 -16.58 33.68 -3.53
C LEU A 4 -17.03 32.25 -3.89
N ASP A 5 -16.71 31.26 -3.05
CA ASP A 5 -16.99 29.83 -3.26
C ASP A 5 -16.46 29.28 -4.60
N ILE A 6 -15.34 29.83 -5.07
CA ILE A 6 -14.74 29.42 -6.34
C ILE A 6 -13.71 28.32 -6.06
N HIS A 7 -13.94 27.15 -6.65
CA HIS A 7 -13.06 25.99 -6.61
C HIS A 7 -12.51 25.64 -7.99
N SER A 8 -11.32 25.02 -8.03
CA SER A 8 -10.75 24.54 -9.29
C SER A 8 -11.59 23.37 -9.83
N VAL A 9 -12.19 23.53 -11.01
CA VAL A 9 -12.79 22.42 -11.75
C VAL A 9 -11.69 21.78 -12.60
N THR A 10 -10.89 20.90 -12.00
CA THR A 10 -9.87 20.15 -12.73
C THR A 10 -10.48 18.83 -13.21
N VAL A 11 -10.76 18.72 -14.51
CA VAL A 11 -11.17 17.45 -15.11
C VAL A 11 -9.90 16.68 -15.46
N ASN A 12 -9.60 15.61 -14.73
CA ASN A 12 -8.46 14.77 -15.05
C ASN A 12 -8.65 14.18 -16.45
N LYS A 13 -7.72 14.49 -17.37
CA LYS A 13 -7.73 13.92 -18.71
C LYS A 13 -7.66 12.39 -18.59
N TRP A 14 -8.71 11.70 -19.05
CA TRP A 14 -8.72 10.25 -19.09
C TRP A 14 -7.55 9.76 -19.96
N LYS A 15 -6.65 8.99 -19.35
CA LYS A 15 -5.58 8.29 -20.06
C LYS A 15 -6.02 6.84 -20.18
N ALA A 16 -6.24 6.37 -21.40
CA ALA A 16 -6.48 4.96 -21.66
C ALA A 16 -5.33 4.15 -21.07
N ALA A 17 -5.63 3.24 -20.15
CA ALA A 17 -4.66 2.22 -19.76
C ALA A 17 -4.38 1.39 -21.02
N SER A 18 -3.12 1.41 -21.50
CA SER A 18 -2.72 0.49 -22.56
C SER A 18 -3.03 -0.92 -22.09
N ALA A 19 -3.87 -1.63 -22.84
CA ALA A 19 -4.22 -3.01 -22.50
C ALA A 19 -2.92 -3.80 -22.30
N SER A 20 -2.79 -4.44 -21.15
CA SER A 20 -1.70 -5.38 -20.89
C SER A 20 -1.65 -6.37 -22.06
N LYS A 21 -0.48 -6.53 -22.69
CA LYS A 21 -0.28 -7.53 -23.75
C LYS A 21 -0.56 -8.96 -23.24
N THR A 22 -0.52 -9.14 -21.93
CA THR A 22 -0.79 -10.40 -21.24
C THR A 22 -2.21 -10.41 -20.70
N LYS A 23 -2.95 -11.50 -20.96
CA LYS A 23 -4.28 -11.75 -20.40
C LYS A 23 -4.20 -11.71 -18.87
N VAL A 24 -4.88 -10.75 -18.25
CA VAL A 24 -4.98 -10.67 -16.79
C VAL A 24 -6.05 -11.65 -16.32
N GLU A 25 -5.64 -12.65 -15.55
CA GLU A 25 -6.56 -13.56 -14.88
C GLU A 25 -7.32 -12.77 -13.80
N GLN A 26 -8.65 -12.66 -13.95
CA GLN A 26 -9.50 -12.00 -12.97
C GLN A 26 -9.67 -12.93 -11.77
N ARG A 27 -9.33 -12.45 -10.58
CA ARG A 27 -9.57 -13.15 -9.31
C ARG A 27 -10.67 -12.46 -8.52
N PRO A 28 -11.46 -13.21 -7.73
CA PRO A 28 -12.50 -12.61 -6.91
C PRO A 28 -11.88 -11.66 -5.88
N ASN A 29 -12.37 -10.41 -5.83
CA ASN A 29 -12.04 -9.49 -4.75
C ASN A 29 -12.75 -9.95 -3.48
N LEU A 30 -12.04 -10.70 -2.63
CA LEU A 30 -12.57 -11.22 -1.36
C LEU A 30 -12.82 -10.12 -0.33
N LEU A 31 -12.06 -9.02 -0.41
CA LEU A 31 -12.11 -7.94 0.58
C LEU A 31 -13.35 -7.05 0.39
N LYS A 32 -13.74 -6.76 -0.86
CA LYS A 32 -14.89 -5.90 -1.20
C LYS A 32 -14.94 -4.56 -0.43
N GLN A 33 -13.77 -4.00 -0.10
CA GLN A 33 -13.61 -2.80 0.75
C GLN A 33 -14.20 -2.93 2.16
N ASP A 34 -14.54 -4.14 2.60
CA ASP A 34 -14.87 -4.40 3.99
C ASP A 34 -13.58 -4.56 4.79
N PHE A 35 -13.23 -3.54 5.58
CA PHE A 35 -12.07 -3.54 6.46
C PHE A 35 -12.40 -3.92 7.91
N SER A 36 -13.65 -4.28 8.21
CA SER A 36 -14.05 -4.73 9.54
C SER A 36 -13.42 -6.08 9.88
N THR A 37 -13.15 -6.33 11.17
CA THR A 37 -12.51 -7.55 11.66
C THR A 37 -13.11 -7.96 13.01
N THR A 38 -13.25 -9.26 13.25
CA THR A 38 -13.69 -9.82 14.54
C THR A 38 -12.55 -10.45 15.34
N GLY A 39 -11.35 -10.57 14.75
CA GLY A 39 -10.17 -11.10 15.42
C GLY A 39 -8.88 -10.87 14.64
N LEU A 40 -7.76 -11.22 15.28
CA LEU A 40 -6.41 -11.10 14.71
C LEU A 40 -6.26 -11.91 13.41
N ASN A 41 -5.40 -11.42 12.52
CA ASN A 41 -4.95 -12.11 11.30
C ASN A 41 -6.03 -12.46 10.27
N GLN A 42 -7.18 -11.78 10.34
CA GLN A 42 -8.25 -11.96 9.35
C GLN A 42 -8.00 -11.16 8.07
N LYS A 43 -7.52 -9.92 8.23
CA LYS A 43 -7.29 -8.99 7.12
C LYS A 43 -6.06 -8.15 7.43
N TRP A 44 -5.14 -8.10 6.48
CA TRP A 44 -3.94 -7.28 6.57
C TRP A 44 -3.98 -6.16 5.53
N THR A 45 -3.40 -5.03 5.85
CA THR A 45 -3.12 -3.97 4.90
C THR A 45 -1.62 -3.78 4.78
N ALA A 46 -1.15 -3.43 3.60
CA ALA A 46 0.26 -3.18 3.33
C ALA A 46 0.40 -1.84 2.63
N ASP A 47 1.43 -1.10 2.99
CA ASP A 47 1.79 0.14 2.34
C ASP A 47 3.30 0.19 2.09
N MET A 48 3.68 0.98 1.09
CA MET A 48 5.09 1.26 0.81
C MET A 48 5.26 2.76 0.62
N THR A 49 6.11 3.32 1.46
CA THR A 49 6.40 4.75 1.49
C THR A 49 7.91 5.00 1.47
N TYR A 50 8.31 6.26 1.43
CA TYR A 50 9.70 6.67 1.54
C TYR A 50 9.92 7.48 2.82
N ILE A 51 11.02 7.19 3.52
CA ILE A 51 11.40 7.82 4.78
C ILE A 51 12.83 8.34 4.70
N GLN A 52 13.10 9.48 5.33
CA GLN A 52 14.44 10.01 5.46
C GLN A 52 15.09 9.42 6.72
N THR A 53 16.22 8.75 6.55
CA THR A 53 17.01 8.18 7.66
C THR A 53 18.29 8.98 7.87
N LYS A 54 18.79 9.06 9.10
CA LYS A 54 20.02 9.81 9.42
C LYS A 54 21.27 9.26 8.72
N ARG A 55 21.43 7.94 8.73
CA ARG A 55 22.64 7.27 8.19
C ARG A 55 22.57 7.05 6.69
N ASN A 56 21.40 6.66 6.20
CA ASN A 56 21.27 6.22 4.83
C ASN A 56 20.61 7.30 3.95
N GLY A 57 19.97 8.33 4.47
CA GLY A 57 19.17 9.28 3.67
C GLY A 57 17.82 8.66 3.27
N TRP A 58 17.29 9.04 2.10
CA TRP A 58 15.99 8.54 1.62
C TRP A 58 16.01 7.03 1.39
N CYS A 59 15.10 6.32 2.03
CA CYS A 59 14.90 4.87 1.91
C CYS A 59 13.42 4.57 1.67
N TYR A 60 13.13 3.48 0.98
CA TYR A 60 11.80 2.93 0.89
C TYR A 60 11.53 2.04 2.10
N LEU A 61 10.37 2.19 2.71
CA LEU A 61 9.85 1.39 3.82
C LEU A 61 8.60 0.67 3.33
N SER A 62 8.58 -0.65 3.50
CA SER A 62 7.37 -1.46 3.35
C SER A 62 6.89 -1.90 4.73
N THR A 63 5.59 -1.78 4.98
CA THR A 63 4.94 -2.18 6.23
C THR A 63 3.72 -3.04 5.95
N ILE A 64 3.42 -3.95 6.88
CA ILE A 64 2.21 -4.76 6.92
C ILE A 64 1.58 -4.59 8.29
N MET A 65 0.31 -4.21 8.29
CA MET A 65 -0.50 -3.98 9.48
C MET A 65 -1.63 -5.01 9.55
N ASP A 66 -1.81 -5.58 10.74
CA ASP A 66 -3.02 -6.34 11.06
C ASP A 66 -4.19 -5.37 11.34
N LEU A 67 -5.31 -5.54 10.63
CA LEU A 67 -6.42 -4.58 10.71
C LEU A 67 -7.18 -4.64 12.03
N HIS A 68 -7.12 -5.76 12.76
CA HIS A 68 -7.78 -5.91 14.06
C HIS A 68 -7.01 -5.21 15.18
N SER A 69 -5.73 -5.56 15.35
CA SER A 69 -4.87 -5.00 16.39
C SER A 69 -4.30 -3.62 16.05
N ARG A 70 -4.34 -3.23 14.76
CA ARG A 70 -3.70 -2.01 14.23
C ARG A 70 -2.18 -1.99 14.41
N ARG A 71 -1.57 -3.14 14.72
CA ARG A 71 -0.12 -3.27 14.91
C ARG A 71 0.56 -3.52 13.56
N ILE A 72 1.75 -2.94 13.40
CA ILE A 72 2.66 -3.34 12.33
C ILE A 72 3.26 -4.69 12.70
N ILE A 73 2.88 -5.73 11.95
CA ILE A 73 3.29 -7.12 12.18
C ILE A 73 4.49 -7.51 11.31
N GLY A 74 4.78 -6.76 10.25
CA GLY A 74 5.97 -6.95 9.43
C GLY A 74 6.41 -5.65 8.80
N TYR A 75 7.72 -5.47 8.66
CA TYR A 75 8.29 -4.32 7.97
C TYR A 75 9.68 -4.64 7.41
N SER A 76 10.08 -3.89 6.39
CA SER A 76 11.44 -3.91 5.87
C SER A 76 11.75 -2.56 5.21
N PHE A 77 13.02 -2.17 5.11
CA PHE A 77 13.42 -0.96 4.40
C PHE A 77 14.63 -1.21 3.48
N SER A 78 14.69 -0.48 2.36
CA SER A 78 15.74 -0.63 1.36
C SER A 78 16.00 0.70 0.65
N LYS A 79 17.18 0.79 0.03
CA LYS A 79 17.53 1.88 -0.89
C LYS A 79 16.86 1.77 -2.27
N LYS A 80 16.32 0.61 -2.60
CA LYS A 80 15.69 0.33 -3.89
C LYS A 80 14.22 0.00 -3.68
N MET A 81 13.37 0.60 -4.50
CA MET A 81 11.98 0.21 -4.66
C MET A 81 11.96 -1.08 -5.48
N ALA A 82 11.85 -2.24 -4.80
CA ALA A 82 11.97 -3.55 -5.44
C ALA A 82 11.04 -4.56 -4.77
N THR A 83 10.62 -5.59 -5.51
CA THR A 83 9.75 -6.66 -5.02
C THR A 83 10.31 -7.33 -3.75
N ASP A 84 11.62 -7.53 -3.69
CA ASP A 84 12.31 -8.12 -2.53
C ASP A 84 12.04 -7.37 -1.23
N LEU A 85 11.83 -6.04 -1.29
CA LEU A 85 11.50 -5.23 -0.11
C LEU A 85 10.15 -5.66 0.49
N VAL A 86 9.15 -5.81 -0.38
CA VAL A 86 7.79 -6.19 0.02
C VAL A 86 7.76 -7.65 0.47
N LEU A 87 8.47 -8.54 -0.22
CA LEU A 87 8.60 -9.95 0.17
C LEU A 87 9.21 -10.10 1.57
N LYS A 88 10.25 -9.32 1.89
CA LYS A 88 10.86 -9.32 3.23
C LYS A 88 9.89 -8.85 4.31
N ALA A 89 9.10 -7.81 4.03
CA ALA A 89 8.08 -7.36 4.98
C ALA A 89 7.01 -8.44 5.21
N LEU A 90 6.61 -9.16 4.16
CA LEU A 90 5.67 -10.28 4.24
C LEU A 90 6.23 -11.47 5.01
N GLU A 91 7.46 -11.89 4.73
CA GLU A 91 8.14 -12.96 5.48
C GLU A 91 8.26 -12.61 6.96
N SER A 92 8.54 -11.35 7.29
CA SER A 92 8.56 -10.87 8.67
C SER A 92 7.19 -10.93 9.32
N ALA A 93 6.10 -10.64 8.60
CA ALA A 93 4.74 -10.67 9.12
C ALA A 93 4.25 -12.10 9.42
N VAL A 94 4.55 -13.04 8.53
CA VAL A 94 4.12 -14.45 8.66
C VAL A 94 4.85 -15.17 9.80
N LYS A 95 6.03 -14.71 10.21
CA LYS A 95 6.84 -15.30 11.29
C LYS A 95 6.59 -14.68 12.67
N ASN A 96 5.74 -13.66 12.78
CA ASN A 96 5.50 -12.90 14.01
C ASN A 96 4.45 -13.57 14.91
#